data_AF-A0AA37BXK4-F1
#
_entry.id   AF-A0AA37BXK4-F1
#
_cell.length_a   1.000
_cell.length_b   1.000
_cell.length_c   1.000
_cell.angle_alpha   90.00
_cell.angle_beta   90.00
_cell.angle_gamma   90.00
#
_symmetry.space_group_name_H-M   'P 1'
#
loop_
_entity.id
_entity.type
_entity.pdbx_description
1 polymer ?
#
loop_
_entity_poly.entity_id
_entity_poly.type
_entity_poly.pdbx_seq_one_letter_code
_entity_poly.pdbx_strand_id
1 'polypeptide(L)'
;MGAPATTGSPVTDRLNAARWIARFGGDPDPDDGASAEQGEDSVVIRPAVEDPRAPWVIYLHGGGMVYYSTEVFQPFLRTLATRLRAPVEAFDYLKVPEHTVEESVERLAAQLTARCRTLTAPRIVLAGDSVGGLLALYLALRALPGVFSRLVLLYPVLDLETERDSYRAYGEGHFLDRDSMRLFKSALTPFFRSRHFDPLALPERDLALLPPCSVVTAGCDVLRDEGLAFAGQRAADRPDGLRHLHFPDLPHDFCLYAGKVASARDAVAEIARTAFPPEGAR
;
A
#
# COMPACT_ATOMS: atom_id res chain seq x y z
N MET A 1 -12.56 -5.30 18.96
CA MET A 1 -11.64 -4.39 19.67
C MET A 1 -11.25 -3.31 18.67
N GLY A 2 -11.70 -2.07 18.87
CA GLY A 2 -11.46 -0.97 17.93
C GLY A 2 -10.01 -0.47 17.95
N ALA A 3 -9.65 0.33 16.95
CA ALA A 3 -8.41 1.10 16.97
C ALA A 3 -8.40 2.08 18.17
N PRO A 4 -7.22 2.50 18.67
CA PRO A 4 -7.16 3.47 19.75
C PRO A 4 -7.85 4.79 19.35
N ALA A 5 -8.71 5.31 20.22
CA ALA A 5 -9.28 6.65 20.03
C ALA A 5 -8.17 7.72 20.06
N THR A 6 -8.35 8.81 19.31
CA THR A 6 -7.39 9.92 19.29
C THR A 6 -7.24 10.55 20.68
N THR A 7 -6.00 10.87 21.04
CA THR A 7 -5.64 11.58 22.27
C THR A 7 -5.49 13.10 22.04
N GLY A 8 -5.64 13.57 20.80
CA GLY A 8 -5.39 14.96 20.40
C GLY A 8 -3.89 15.31 20.21
N SER A 9 -3.00 14.34 20.41
CA SER A 9 -1.56 14.44 20.15
C SER A 9 -1.18 13.48 19.00
N PRO A 10 -0.82 13.99 17.82
CA PRO A 10 -0.43 13.15 16.67
C PRO A 10 0.69 12.17 16.99
N VAL A 11 1.69 12.61 17.78
CA VAL A 11 2.81 11.76 18.22
C VAL A 11 2.32 10.61 19.10
N THR A 12 1.46 10.90 20.08
CA THR A 12 0.93 9.88 20.99
C THR A 12 0.01 8.92 20.25
N ASP A 13 -0.79 9.41 19.31
CA ASP A 13 -1.70 8.59 18.52
C ASP A 13 -0.93 7.65 17.58
N ARG A 14 0.17 8.10 16.97
CA ARG A 14 1.10 7.24 16.22
C ARG A 14 1.70 6.13 17.08
N LEU A 15 2.18 6.47 18.28
CA LEU A 15 2.72 5.47 19.20
C LEU A 15 1.66 4.45 19.63
N ASN A 16 0.43 4.90 19.87
CA ASN A 16 -0.69 4.01 20.20
C ASN A 16 -1.05 3.09 19.04
N ALA A 17 -1.12 3.63 17.81
CA ALA A 17 -1.38 2.84 16.60
C ALA A 17 -0.27 1.80 16.37
N ALA A 18 1.00 2.19 16.49
CA ALA A 18 2.15 1.27 16.36
C ALA A 18 2.10 0.15 17.42
N ARG A 19 1.86 0.49 18.70
CA ARG A 19 1.72 -0.50 19.77
C ARG A 19 0.52 -1.42 19.55
N TRP A 20 -0.55 -0.90 18.99
CA TRP A 20 -1.75 -1.67 18.69
C TRP A 20 -1.47 -2.67 17.56
N ILE A 21 -0.87 -2.24 16.44
CA ILE A 21 -0.45 -3.16 15.36
C ILE A 21 0.56 -4.19 15.85
N ALA A 22 1.54 -3.82 16.67
CA ALA A 22 2.52 -4.77 17.22
C ALA A 22 1.86 -5.93 17.99
N ARG A 23 0.65 -5.73 18.55
CA ARG A 23 -0.11 -6.81 19.19
C ARG A 23 -0.67 -7.82 18.18
N PHE A 24 -0.79 -7.48 16.90
CA PHE A 24 -1.39 -8.30 15.84
C PHE A 24 -0.40 -8.71 14.74
N GLY A 25 0.68 -7.95 14.53
CA GLY A 25 1.75 -8.20 13.56
C GLY A 25 2.42 -9.56 13.67
N GLY A 26 2.44 -10.10 14.89
CA GLY A 26 3.32 -11.21 15.23
C GLY A 26 4.77 -10.74 15.25
N ASP A 27 5.62 -11.49 15.94
CA ASP A 27 7.06 -11.26 15.81
C ASP A 27 7.52 -11.83 14.47
N PRO A 28 8.46 -11.17 13.76
CA PRO A 28 9.08 -11.78 12.61
C PRO A 28 9.65 -13.14 13.00
N ASP A 29 9.52 -14.13 12.11
CA ASP A 29 10.12 -15.44 12.33
C ASP A 29 11.64 -15.24 12.52
N PRO A 30 12.19 -15.53 13.71
CA PRO A 30 13.59 -15.28 14.02
C PRO A 30 14.53 -16.10 13.12
N ASP A 31 14.01 -17.15 12.47
CA ASP A 31 14.76 -18.09 11.65
C ASP A 31 14.54 -17.89 10.13
N ASP A 32 13.83 -16.84 9.70
CA ASP A 32 13.59 -16.63 8.24
C ASP A 32 14.84 -16.19 7.47
N GLY A 33 15.91 -15.82 8.18
CA GLY A 33 17.21 -15.41 7.63
C GLY A 33 17.17 -14.11 6.81
N ALA A 34 16.07 -13.35 6.83
CA ALA A 34 15.99 -12.06 6.15
C ALA A 34 16.79 -10.98 6.90
N SER A 35 17.40 -10.04 6.18
CA SER A 35 18.09 -8.89 6.77
C SER A 35 17.31 -7.60 6.54
N ALA A 36 17.50 -6.62 7.41
CA ALA A 36 16.98 -5.27 7.27
C ALA A 36 18.14 -4.27 7.24
N GLU A 37 18.25 -3.51 6.16
CA GLU A 37 19.25 -2.46 5.97
C GLU A 37 18.56 -1.10 6.06
N GLN A 38 18.85 -0.36 7.13
CA GLN A 38 18.27 0.96 7.37
C GLN A 38 18.98 2.03 6.55
N GLY A 39 18.23 2.73 5.70
CA GLY A 39 18.62 3.98 5.07
C GLY A 39 18.09 5.19 5.85
N GLU A 40 18.36 6.40 5.34
CA GLU A 40 17.92 7.65 5.97
C GLU A 40 16.39 7.74 6.07
N ASP A 41 15.69 7.51 4.95
CA ASP A 41 14.22 7.60 4.84
C ASP A 41 13.61 6.30 4.29
N SER A 42 14.31 5.16 4.41
CA SER A 42 13.83 3.87 3.90
C SER A 42 14.46 2.69 4.64
N VAL A 43 13.87 1.51 4.49
CA VAL A 43 14.46 0.24 4.92
C VAL A 43 14.42 -0.76 3.76
N VAL A 44 15.54 -1.42 3.48
CA VAL A 44 15.60 -2.52 2.52
C VAL A 44 15.55 -3.83 3.28
N ILE A 45 14.52 -4.61 3.03
CA ILE A 45 14.40 -5.99 3.50
C ILE A 45 14.91 -6.93 2.42
N ARG A 46 15.94 -7.72 2.72
CA ARG A 46 16.45 -8.76 1.82
C ARG A 46 16.11 -10.15 2.34
N PRO A 47 15.61 -11.06 1.49
CA PRO A 47 15.38 -12.44 1.87
C PRO A 47 16.71 -13.19 2.04
N ALA A 48 16.70 -14.29 2.80
CA ALA A 48 17.88 -15.15 2.96
C ALA A 48 18.43 -15.67 1.62
N VAL A 49 17.54 -15.92 0.65
CA VAL A 49 17.89 -16.39 -0.68
C VAL A 49 17.14 -15.59 -1.74
N GLU A 50 17.86 -14.68 -2.40
CA GLU A 50 17.35 -13.88 -3.52
C GLU A 50 17.33 -14.71 -4.83
N ASP A 51 16.29 -14.56 -5.65
CA ASP A 51 16.31 -15.00 -7.06
C ASP A 51 16.80 -13.82 -7.92
N PRO A 52 17.93 -13.94 -8.64
CA PRO A 52 18.45 -12.85 -9.48
C PRO A 52 17.50 -12.32 -10.57
N ARG A 53 16.40 -13.05 -10.86
CA ARG A 53 15.35 -12.65 -11.82
C ARG A 53 14.14 -12.03 -11.13
N ALA A 54 14.12 -12.02 -9.80
CA ALA A 54 13.06 -11.38 -9.04
C ALA A 54 13.07 -9.87 -9.26
N PRO A 55 11.90 -9.20 -9.17
CA PRO A 55 11.86 -7.76 -9.25
C PRO A 55 12.47 -7.13 -7.99
N TRP A 56 12.85 -5.86 -8.07
CA TRP A 56 12.97 -5.02 -6.88
C TRP A 56 11.60 -4.43 -6.53
N VAL A 57 11.12 -4.65 -5.32
CA VAL A 57 9.83 -4.12 -4.87
C VAL A 57 10.06 -2.85 -4.07
N ILE A 58 9.53 -1.73 -4.56
CA ILE A 58 9.40 -0.49 -3.78
C ILE A 58 8.04 -0.51 -3.11
N TYR A 59 7.98 -0.24 -1.81
CA TYR A 59 6.76 -0.32 -1.00
C TYR A 59 6.43 1.01 -0.33
N LEU A 60 5.20 1.49 -0.53
CA LEU A 60 4.66 2.70 0.11
C LEU A 60 3.60 2.28 1.13
N HIS A 61 3.90 2.49 2.41
CA HIS A 61 3.07 1.99 3.48
C HIS A 61 1.78 2.81 3.71
N GLY A 62 0.74 2.16 4.23
CA GLY A 62 -0.55 2.78 4.59
C GLY A 62 -0.51 3.64 5.86
N GLY A 63 -1.68 3.87 6.47
CA GLY A 63 -1.82 4.68 7.69
C GLY A 63 -2.40 6.07 7.50
N GLY A 64 -3.10 6.34 6.39
CA GLY A 64 -3.79 7.62 6.16
C GLY A 64 -2.88 8.86 6.07
N MET A 65 -1.58 8.68 5.85
CA MET A 65 -0.52 9.70 5.94
C MET A 65 -0.35 10.32 7.33
N VAL A 66 -1.07 9.80 8.32
CA VAL A 66 -0.99 10.21 9.72
C VAL A 66 -0.24 9.16 10.53
N TYR A 67 -0.44 7.89 10.27
CA TYR A 67 0.02 6.77 11.10
C TYR A 67 1.12 5.95 10.44
N TYR A 68 1.69 5.09 11.28
CA TYR A 68 2.70 4.08 10.96
C TYR A 68 4.04 4.63 10.48
N SER A 69 5.00 3.71 10.43
CA SER A 69 6.35 3.86 9.92
C SER A 69 6.77 2.55 9.27
N THR A 70 7.90 2.55 8.57
CA THR A 70 8.49 1.32 8.03
C THR A 70 8.68 0.22 9.08
N GLU A 71 9.01 0.59 10.33
CA GLU A 71 9.17 -0.35 11.47
C GLU A 71 7.91 -1.20 11.70
N VAL A 72 6.72 -0.58 11.67
CA VAL A 72 5.43 -1.28 11.85
C VAL A 72 5.20 -2.31 10.73
N PHE A 73 5.71 -2.04 9.54
CA PHE A 73 5.53 -2.88 8.37
C PHE A 73 6.57 -4.00 8.24
N GLN A 74 7.72 -3.91 8.93
CA GLN A 74 8.83 -4.86 8.76
C GLN A 74 8.42 -6.34 8.85
N PRO A 75 7.56 -6.80 9.79
CA PRO A 75 7.15 -8.21 9.83
C PRO A 75 6.45 -8.67 8.54
N PHE A 76 5.56 -7.84 8.01
CA PHE A 76 4.89 -8.10 6.73
C PHE A 76 5.87 -8.05 5.55
N LEU A 77 6.74 -7.03 5.51
CA LEU A 77 7.73 -6.88 4.43
C LEU A 77 8.74 -8.02 4.41
N ARG A 78 9.14 -8.56 5.56
CA ARG A 78 10.00 -9.76 5.68
C ARG A 78 9.30 -11.01 5.14
N THR A 79 8.01 -11.18 5.48
CA THR A 79 7.19 -12.25 4.89
C THR A 79 7.12 -12.12 3.37
N LEU A 80 6.86 -10.91 2.87
CA LEU A 80 6.76 -10.63 1.44
C LEU A 80 8.09 -10.88 0.71
N ALA A 81 9.20 -10.32 1.21
CA ALA A 81 10.54 -10.51 0.66
C ALA A 81 10.92 -11.98 0.56
N THR A 82 10.68 -12.74 1.63
CA THR A 82 10.96 -14.18 1.70
C THR A 82 10.13 -14.96 0.69
N ARG A 83 8.82 -14.68 0.59
CA ARG A 83 7.91 -15.37 -0.35
C ARG A 83 8.25 -15.06 -1.81
N LEU A 84 8.62 -13.82 -2.10
CA LEU A 84 8.98 -13.38 -3.44
C LEU A 84 10.41 -13.75 -3.83
N ARG A 85 11.26 -14.07 -2.85
CA ARG A 85 12.73 -14.15 -3.02
C ARG A 85 13.27 -12.89 -3.69
N ALA A 86 12.71 -11.75 -3.29
CA ALA A 86 12.95 -10.43 -3.86
C ALA A 86 13.30 -9.42 -2.76
N PRO A 87 14.17 -8.43 -3.03
CA PRO A 87 14.36 -7.30 -2.13
C PRO A 87 13.09 -6.43 -2.11
N VAL A 88 12.71 -5.99 -0.90
CA VAL A 88 11.58 -5.09 -0.66
C VAL A 88 12.09 -3.85 0.07
N GLU A 89 12.05 -2.71 -0.60
CA GLU A 89 12.48 -1.41 -0.09
C GLU A 89 11.26 -0.56 0.26
N ALA A 90 11.02 -0.34 1.54
CA ALA A 90 9.92 0.49 2.03
C ALA A 90 10.41 1.89 2.38
N PHE A 91 9.66 2.91 1.97
CA PHE A 91 9.99 4.32 2.20
C PHE A 91 9.17 4.89 3.35
N ASP A 92 9.84 5.58 4.27
CA ASP A 92 9.19 6.49 5.20
C ASP A 92 9.03 7.85 4.51
N TYR A 93 7.83 8.41 4.64
CA TYR A 93 7.47 9.71 4.08
C TYR A 93 6.90 10.61 5.17
N LEU A 94 7.05 11.93 4.97
CA LEU A 94 6.60 12.95 5.91
C LEU A 94 5.11 12.80 6.22
N LYS A 95 4.72 13.00 7.48
CA LYS A 95 3.34 12.77 7.94
C LYS A 95 2.61 14.07 8.18
N VAL A 96 1.30 14.03 7.97
CA VAL A 96 0.38 15.08 8.42
C VAL A 96 0.10 14.91 9.92
N PRO A 97 -0.09 16.00 10.69
CA PRO A 97 -0.15 17.40 10.24
C PRO A 97 1.19 18.16 10.28
N GLU A 98 2.31 17.56 10.70
CA GLU A 98 3.61 18.24 10.84
C GLU A 98 4.15 18.74 9.50
N HIS A 99 3.82 18.04 8.42
CA HIS A 99 4.09 18.45 7.05
C HIS A 99 2.79 18.42 6.24
N THR A 100 2.72 19.28 5.24
CA THR A 100 1.62 19.27 4.27
C THR A 100 1.68 18.01 3.40
N VAL A 101 0.54 17.62 2.82
CA VAL A 101 0.50 16.53 1.83
C VAL A 101 1.40 16.83 0.63
N GLU A 102 1.47 18.10 0.22
CA GLU A 102 2.34 18.54 -0.88
C GLU A 102 3.82 18.30 -0.59
N GLU A 103 4.33 18.79 0.55
CA GLU A 103 5.72 18.57 0.96
C GLU A 103 6.07 17.07 1.05
N SER A 104 5.15 16.27 1.60
CA SER A 104 5.33 14.82 1.73
C SER A 104 5.42 14.13 0.37
N VAL A 105 4.47 14.39 -0.53
CA VAL A 105 4.40 13.76 -1.85
C VAL A 105 5.56 14.21 -2.74
N GLU A 106 5.95 15.49 -2.70
CA GLU A 106 7.07 16.01 -3.48
C GLU A 106 8.41 15.44 -3.01
N ARG A 107 8.64 15.36 -1.68
CA ARG A 107 9.85 14.73 -1.14
C ARG A 107 9.91 13.25 -1.50
N LEU A 108 8.80 12.52 -1.35
CA LEU A 108 8.73 11.10 -1.73
C LEU A 108 8.98 10.91 -3.24
N ALA A 109 8.40 11.76 -4.09
CA ALA A 109 8.65 11.72 -5.54
C ALA A 109 10.13 11.93 -5.87
N ALA A 110 10.79 12.88 -5.22
CA ALA A 110 12.22 13.14 -5.40
C ALA A 110 13.09 11.95 -4.95
N GLN A 111 12.80 11.37 -3.78
CA GLN A 111 13.48 10.18 -3.26
C GLN A 111 13.36 8.99 -4.21
N LEU A 112 12.14 8.67 -4.64
CA LEU A 112 11.90 7.57 -5.58
C LEU A 112 12.57 7.81 -6.93
N THR A 113 12.55 9.06 -7.43
CA THR A 113 13.23 9.41 -8.69
C THR A 113 14.73 9.19 -8.58
N ALA A 114 15.37 9.66 -7.51
CA ALA A 114 16.79 9.43 -7.28
C ALA A 114 17.10 7.94 -7.14
N ARG A 115 16.26 7.20 -6.42
CA ARG A 115 16.44 5.78 -6.20
C ARG A 115 16.34 4.99 -7.51
N CYS A 116 15.26 5.15 -8.26
CA CYS A 116 15.03 4.43 -9.53
C CYS A 116 16.11 4.70 -10.58
N ARG A 117 16.78 5.86 -10.54
CA ARG A 117 17.91 6.17 -11.46
C ARG A 117 19.19 5.39 -11.16
N THR A 118 19.35 4.93 -9.91
CA THR A 118 20.56 4.22 -9.45
C THR A 118 20.32 2.74 -9.23
N LEU A 119 19.06 2.31 -9.24
CA LEU A 119 18.66 0.96 -8.95
C LEU A 119 18.95 0.04 -10.14
N THR A 120 19.77 -0.99 -9.91
CA THR A 120 20.03 -2.05 -10.89
C THR A 120 19.20 -3.27 -10.53
N ALA A 121 18.09 -3.45 -11.23
CA ALA A 121 17.20 -4.60 -11.10
C ALA A 121 16.60 -4.97 -12.46
N PRO A 122 16.29 -6.26 -12.72
CA PRO A 122 15.68 -6.65 -14.00
C PRO A 122 14.33 -5.97 -14.21
N ARG A 123 13.58 -5.75 -13.12
CA ARG A 123 12.27 -5.10 -13.09
C ARG A 123 12.09 -4.36 -11.77
N ILE A 124 11.35 -3.27 -11.78
CA ILE A 124 10.93 -2.55 -10.57
C ILE A 124 9.41 -2.69 -10.45
N VAL A 125 8.93 -3.09 -9.28
CA VAL A 125 7.50 -3.13 -8.92
C VAL A 125 7.26 -2.05 -7.88
N LEU A 126 6.19 -1.26 -8.06
CA LEU A 126 5.72 -0.34 -7.03
C LEU A 126 4.49 -0.92 -6.36
N ALA A 127 4.56 -1.09 -5.05
CA ALA A 127 3.49 -1.61 -4.22
C ALA A 127 3.11 -0.59 -3.16
N GLY A 128 1.86 -0.63 -2.72
CA GLY A 128 1.44 0.12 -1.54
C GLY A 128 0.07 -0.29 -1.05
N ASP A 129 -0.16 -0.10 0.24
CA ASP A 129 -1.41 -0.45 0.91
C ASP A 129 -2.20 0.78 1.34
N SER A 130 -3.53 0.69 1.32
CA SER A 130 -4.41 1.78 1.76
C SER A 130 -4.05 3.09 1.06
N VAL A 131 -3.75 4.16 1.79
CA VAL A 131 -3.26 5.44 1.22
C VAL A 131 -1.92 5.29 0.48
N GLY A 132 -1.06 4.34 0.87
CA GLY A 132 0.15 4.00 0.15
C GLY A 132 -0.14 3.49 -1.26
N GLY A 133 -1.29 2.82 -1.46
CA GLY A 133 -1.81 2.47 -2.78
C GLY A 133 -2.20 3.69 -3.62
N LEU A 134 -2.84 4.70 -3.01
CA LEU A 134 -3.13 5.99 -3.67
C LEU A 134 -1.85 6.69 -4.11
N LEU A 135 -0.87 6.77 -3.20
CA LEU A 135 0.44 7.36 -3.46
C LEU A 135 1.17 6.61 -4.57
N ALA A 136 1.15 5.28 -4.53
CA ALA A 136 1.78 4.44 -5.55
C ALA A 136 1.18 4.70 -6.93
N LEU A 137 -0.15 4.71 -7.04
CA LEU A 137 -0.85 5.00 -8.29
C LEU A 137 -0.54 6.41 -8.81
N TYR A 138 -0.59 7.41 -7.93
CA TYR A 138 -0.28 8.80 -8.29
C TYR A 138 1.16 8.95 -8.79
N LEU A 139 2.15 8.46 -8.03
CA LEU A 139 3.57 8.62 -8.35
C LEU A 139 3.96 7.86 -9.62
N ALA A 140 3.40 6.67 -9.85
CA ALA A 140 3.62 5.92 -11.08
C ALA A 140 3.11 6.66 -12.32
N LEU A 141 2.00 7.38 -12.22
CA LEU A 141 1.41 8.10 -13.35
C LEU A 141 1.97 9.52 -13.53
N ARG A 142 2.37 10.18 -12.44
CA ARG A 142 2.70 11.63 -12.45
C ARG A 142 4.17 11.93 -12.30
N ALA A 143 4.89 11.17 -11.49
CA ALA A 143 6.31 11.41 -11.21
C ALA A 143 7.23 10.50 -12.01
N LEU A 144 6.84 9.23 -12.16
CA LEU A 144 7.68 8.17 -12.72
C LEU A 144 6.96 7.35 -13.81
N PRO A 145 6.34 8.00 -14.82
CA PRO A 145 5.65 7.29 -15.89
C PRO A 145 6.62 6.36 -16.65
N GLY A 146 6.20 5.10 -16.82
CA GLY A 146 6.98 4.08 -17.54
C GLY A 146 8.14 3.45 -16.76
N VAL A 147 8.37 3.82 -15.50
CA VAL A 147 9.45 3.26 -14.68
C VAL A 147 9.09 1.88 -14.11
N PHE A 148 7.84 1.71 -13.68
CA PHE A 148 7.41 0.50 -12.97
C PHE A 148 6.85 -0.55 -13.92
N SER A 149 7.34 -1.77 -13.80
CA SER A 149 6.86 -2.93 -14.56
C SER A 149 5.46 -3.39 -14.12
N ARG A 150 5.08 -3.09 -12.87
CA ARG A 150 3.77 -3.42 -12.30
C ARG A 150 3.47 -2.54 -11.09
N LEU A 151 2.17 -2.29 -10.88
CA LEU A 151 1.61 -1.75 -9.64
C LEU A 151 0.95 -2.86 -8.82
N VAL A 152 1.14 -2.86 -7.51
CA VAL A 152 0.39 -3.73 -6.58
C VAL A 152 -0.27 -2.87 -5.52
N LEU A 153 -1.60 -2.77 -5.58
CA LEU A 153 -2.41 -1.91 -4.74
C LEU A 153 -3.18 -2.78 -3.74
N LEU A 154 -2.81 -2.70 -2.46
CA LEU A 154 -3.41 -3.50 -1.40
C LEU A 154 -4.52 -2.69 -0.70
N TYR A 155 -5.78 -3.10 -0.85
CA TYR A 155 -6.96 -2.42 -0.30
C TYR A 155 -6.84 -0.88 -0.35
N PRO A 156 -6.60 -0.31 -1.56
CA PRO A 156 -6.15 1.06 -1.72
C PRO A 156 -7.25 2.10 -1.47
N VAL A 157 -6.85 3.30 -1.08
CA VAL A 157 -7.72 4.50 -1.14
C VAL A 157 -7.82 4.95 -2.60
N LEU A 158 -9.02 5.06 -3.14
CA LEU A 158 -9.27 5.34 -4.56
C LEU A 158 -10.41 6.34 -4.83
N ASP A 159 -11.28 6.58 -3.85
CA ASP A 159 -12.36 7.56 -3.95
C ASP A 159 -12.18 8.58 -2.83
N LEU A 160 -11.83 9.82 -3.13
CA LEU A 160 -11.56 10.83 -2.09
C LEU A 160 -12.81 11.63 -1.69
N GLU A 161 -13.89 11.53 -2.47
CA GLU A 161 -15.04 12.43 -2.33
C GLU A 161 -16.31 11.69 -1.88
N THR A 162 -16.47 10.42 -2.27
CA THR A 162 -17.70 9.67 -2.05
C THR A 162 -17.56 8.68 -0.89
N GLU A 163 -18.59 8.63 -0.03
CA GLU A 163 -18.79 7.51 0.90
C GLU A 163 -19.73 6.49 0.26
N ARG A 164 -19.18 5.35 -0.13
CA ARG A 164 -19.92 4.25 -0.77
C ARG A 164 -20.65 3.38 0.25
N ASP A 165 -21.47 2.43 -0.19
CA ASP A 165 -22.27 1.60 0.72
C ASP A 165 -21.42 0.83 1.75
N SER A 166 -20.19 0.44 1.39
CA SER A 166 -19.21 -0.13 2.32
C SER A 166 -18.89 0.75 3.54
N TYR A 167 -18.94 2.08 3.42
CA TYR A 167 -18.78 3.00 4.56
C TYR A 167 -19.92 2.91 5.58
N ARG A 168 -21.14 2.57 5.12
CA ARG A 168 -22.26 2.31 6.02
C ARG A 168 -22.16 0.91 6.63
N ALA A 169 -21.76 -0.08 5.84
CA ALA A 169 -21.71 -1.47 6.28
C ALA A 169 -20.56 -1.77 7.26
N TYR A 170 -19.39 -1.18 7.05
CA TYR A 170 -18.16 -1.50 7.81
C TYR A 170 -17.52 -0.28 8.47
N GLY A 171 -18.21 0.86 8.50
CA GLY A 171 -17.66 2.12 9.02
C GLY A 171 -17.43 2.17 10.51
N GLU A 172 -17.81 1.15 11.27
CA GLU A 172 -17.68 1.09 12.72
C GLU A 172 -17.28 -0.32 13.18
N GLY A 173 -16.20 -0.44 13.94
CA GLY A 173 -15.82 -1.69 14.60
C GLY A 173 -15.03 -2.67 13.75
N HIS A 174 -14.62 -2.28 12.54
CA HIS A 174 -13.86 -3.08 11.58
C HIS A 174 -12.43 -2.56 11.37
N PHE A 175 -11.81 -2.06 12.45
CA PHE A 175 -10.44 -1.52 12.51
C PHE A 175 -10.23 -0.17 11.80
N LEU A 176 -10.69 -0.02 10.56
CA LEU A 176 -10.72 1.26 9.86
C LEU A 176 -12.14 1.84 9.92
N ASP A 177 -12.34 2.84 10.78
CA ASP A 177 -13.63 3.48 10.93
C ASP A 177 -13.86 4.60 9.90
N ARG A 178 -15.12 4.84 9.55
CA ARG A 178 -15.57 5.87 8.61
C ARG A 178 -15.06 7.26 9.01
N ASP A 179 -15.13 7.60 10.29
CA ASP A 179 -14.75 8.93 10.76
C ASP A 179 -13.22 9.15 10.68
N SER A 180 -12.41 8.11 10.87
CA SER A 180 -10.97 8.17 10.58
C SER A 180 -10.72 8.43 9.10
N MET A 181 -11.45 7.74 8.21
CA MET A 181 -11.34 8.00 6.77
C MET A 181 -11.78 9.40 6.36
N ARG A 182 -12.82 9.97 6.99
CA ARG A 182 -13.22 11.38 6.76
C ARG A 182 -12.07 12.33 7.11
N LEU A 183 -11.41 12.11 8.25
CA LEU A 183 -10.25 12.90 8.66
C LEU A 183 -9.11 12.78 7.63
N PHE A 184 -8.74 11.57 7.23
CA PHE A 184 -7.68 11.36 6.22
C PHE A 184 -8.05 12.00 4.87
N LYS A 185 -9.27 11.76 4.36
CA LYS A 185 -9.75 12.36 3.11
C LYS A 185 -9.74 13.88 3.17
N SER A 186 -10.05 14.50 4.31
CA SER A 186 -10.02 15.95 4.46
C SER A 186 -8.62 16.55 4.24
N ALA A 187 -7.56 15.83 4.63
CA ALA A 187 -6.18 16.24 4.39
C ALA A 187 -5.74 15.98 2.94
N LEU A 188 -6.14 14.84 2.35
CA LEU A 188 -5.69 14.39 1.03
C LEU A 188 -6.38 15.13 -0.13
N THR A 189 -7.69 15.34 -0.03
CA THR A 189 -8.55 15.83 -1.14
C THR A 189 -8.06 17.14 -1.76
N PRO A 190 -7.66 18.18 -0.99
CA PRO A 190 -7.18 19.43 -1.58
C PRO A 190 -6.00 19.25 -2.54
N PHE A 191 -5.03 18.40 -2.16
CA PHE A 191 -3.85 18.11 -2.98
C PHE A 191 -4.23 17.42 -4.29
N PHE A 192 -4.90 16.27 -4.23
CA PHE A 192 -5.21 15.48 -5.44
C PHE A 192 -6.19 16.18 -6.36
N ARG A 193 -7.19 16.88 -5.82
CA ARG A 193 -8.16 17.64 -6.61
C ARG A 193 -7.52 18.81 -7.36
N SER A 194 -6.60 19.55 -6.72
CA SER A 194 -5.86 20.63 -7.39
C SER A 194 -4.99 20.15 -8.56
N ARG A 195 -4.66 18.85 -8.57
CA ARG A 195 -3.87 18.18 -9.60
C ARG A 195 -4.72 17.38 -10.59
N HIS A 196 -6.05 17.52 -10.52
CA HIS A 196 -7.02 16.80 -11.34
C HIS A 196 -6.74 15.29 -11.37
N PHE A 197 -6.48 14.72 -10.20
CA PHE A 197 -6.19 13.31 -10.05
C PHE A 197 -7.32 12.61 -9.29
N ASP A 198 -8.12 11.84 -10.03
CA ASP A 198 -9.16 10.95 -9.52
C ASP A 198 -8.92 9.54 -10.06
N PRO A 199 -8.55 8.56 -9.20
CA PRO A 199 -8.33 7.17 -9.61
C PRO A 199 -9.53 6.52 -10.32
N LEU A 200 -10.76 6.91 -10.00
CA LEU A 200 -11.99 6.36 -10.59
C LEU A 200 -12.43 7.09 -11.86
N ALA A 201 -11.74 8.18 -12.22
CA ALA A 201 -11.99 8.97 -13.42
C ALA A 201 -10.70 9.33 -14.17
N LEU A 202 -9.73 8.41 -14.19
CA LEU A 202 -8.47 8.62 -14.91
C LEU A 202 -8.72 8.91 -16.41
N PRO A 203 -8.18 10.01 -16.96
CA PRO A 203 -8.29 10.29 -18.38
C PRO A 203 -7.51 9.26 -19.21
N GLU A 204 -7.89 9.11 -20.49
CA GLU A 204 -7.28 8.14 -21.41
C GLU A 204 -5.74 8.22 -21.47
N ARG A 205 -5.18 9.44 -21.41
CA ARG A 205 -3.72 9.66 -21.37
C ARG A 205 -3.04 9.01 -20.16
N ASP A 206 -3.72 8.94 -19.01
CA ASP A 206 -3.16 8.35 -17.79
C ASP A 206 -3.36 6.85 -17.80
N LEU A 207 -4.51 6.39 -18.27
CA LEU A 207 -4.76 4.97 -18.53
C LEU A 207 -3.71 4.43 -19.51
N ALA A 208 -3.31 5.20 -20.52
CA ALA A 208 -2.26 4.84 -21.46
C ALA A 208 -0.93 4.51 -20.76
N LEU A 209 -0.58 5.29 -19.74
CA LEU A 209 0.67 5.22 -18.97
C LEU A 209 0.61 4.22 -17.80
N LEU A 210 -0.58 3.75 -17.41
CA LEU A 210 -0.76 2.84 -16.29
C LEU A 210 -0.09 1.48 -16.60
N PRO A 211 0.90 1.04 -15.81
CA PRO A 211 1.47 -0.30 -15.97
C PRO A 211 0.45 -1.36 -15.57
N PRO A 212 0.69 -2.64 -15.90
CA PRO A 212 -0.12 -3.74 -15.37
C PRO A 212 -0.29 -3.61 -13.85
N CYS A 213 -1.49 -3.85 -13.34
CA CYS A 213 -1.85 -3.60 -11.97
C CYS A 213 -2.44 -4.86 -11.32
N SER A 214 -2.06 -5.12 -10.08
CA SER A 214 -2.72 -6.07 -9.20
C SER A 214 -3.47 -5.29 -8.13
N VAL A 215 -4.78 -5.43 -8.05
CA VAL A 215 -5.63 -4.80 -7.04
C VAL A 215 -6.07 -5.87 -6.06
N VAL A 216 -5.84 -5.64 -4.78
CA VAL A 216 -6.32 -6.50 -3.70
C VAL A 216 -7.39 -5.74 -2.94
N THR A 217 -8.48 -6.40 -2.58
CA THR A 217 -9.59 -5.80 -1.83
C THR A 217 -9.97 -6.67 -0.63
N ALA A 218 -10.36 -6.03 0.45
CA ALA A 218 -10.86 -6.66 1.67
C ALA A 218 -12.39 -6.52 1.73
N GLY A 219 -13.11 -7.55 2.16
CA GLY A 219 -14.58 -7.55 2.15
C GLY A 219 -15.22 -6.90 3.36
N CYS A 220 -14.52 -6.86 4.50
CA CYS A 220 -14.95 -6.20 5.73
C CYS A 220 -14.28 -4.83 5.89
N ASP A 221 -14.37 -3.99 4.86
CA ASP A 221 -13.59 -2.75 4.73
C ASP A 221 -14.45 -1.61 4.17
N VAL A 222 -14.30 -0.40 4.72
CA VAL A 222 -14.92 0.82 4.19
C VAL A 222 -14.45 1.13 2.77
N LEU A 223 -13.22 0.77 2.39
CA LEU A 223 -12.66 0.99 1.05
C LEU A 223 -13.03 -0.10 0.04
N ARG A 224 -13.81 -1.11 0.45
CA ARG A 224 -14.17 -2.24 -0.42
C ARG A 224 -14.77 -1.77 -1.74
N ASP A 225 -15.81 -0.95 -1.70
CA ASP A 225 -16.58 -0.64 -2.89
C ASP A 225 -15.83 0.27 -3.87
N GLU A 226 -14.93 1.14 -3.40
CA GLU A 226 -14.05 1.94 -4.27
C GLU A 226 -12.98 1.06 -4.95
N GLY A 227 -12.42 0.09 -4.22
CA GLY A 227 -11.53 -0.92 -4.79
C GLY A 227 -12.22 -1.80 -5.84
N LEU A 228 -13.44 -2.26 -5.57
CA LEU A 228 -14.25 -3.03 -6.54
C LEU A 228 -14.62 -2.21 -7.77
N ALA A 229 -15.00 -0.94 -7.58
CA ALA A 229 -15.31 -0.04 -8.69
C ALA A 229 -14.10 0.17 -9.61
N PHE A 230 -12.92 0.46 -9.04
CA PHE A 230 -11.69 0.62 -9.82
C PHE A 230 -11.30 -0.66 -10.55
N ALA A 231 -11.36 -1.82 -9.88
CA ALA A 231 -11.08 -3.11 -10.52
C ALA A 231 -12.05 -3.39 -11.68
N GLY A 232 -13.35 -3.12 -11.50
CA GLY A 232 -14.36 -3.27 -12.55
C GLY A 232 -14.09 -2.38 -13.76
N GLN A 233 -13.77 -1.09 -13.55
CA GLN A 233 -13.40 -0.17 -14.62
C GLN A 233 -12.14 -0.64 -15.35
N ARG A 234 -11.08 -1.02 -14.62
CA ARG A 234 -9.83 -1.48 -15.23
C ARG A 234 -10.00 -2.80 -15.98
N ALA A 235 -10.89 -3.69 -15.54
CA ALA A 235 -11.20 -4.92 -16.26
C ALA A 235 -11.87 -4.61 -17.62
N ALA A 236 -12.70 -3.56 -17.68
CA ALA A 236 -13.32 -3.11 -18.93
C ALA A 236 -12.31 -2.40 -19.85
N ASP A 237 -11.44 -1.56 -19.30
CA ASP A 237 -10.50 -0.74 -20.08
C ASP A 237 -9.26 -1.52 -20.53
N ARG A 238 -8.72 -2.41 -19.68
CA ARG A 238 -7.44 -3.12 -19.85
C ARG A 238 -7.45 -4.53 -19.20
N PRO A 239 -8.24 -5.48 -19.72
CA PRO A 239 -8.42 -6.80 -19.12
C PRO A 239 -7.09 -7.56 -18.93
N ASP A 240 -6.19 -7.53 -19.91
CA ASP A 240 -4.91 -8.25 -19.84
C ASP A 240 -3.90 -7.63 -18.87
N GLY A 241 -4.13 -6.40 -18.44
CA GLY A 241 -3.26 -5.67 -17.52
C GLY A 241 -3.66 -5.79 -16.06
N LEU A 242 -4.87 -6.27 -15.76
CA LEU A 242 -5.43 -6.27 -14.42
C LEU A 242 -5.43 -7.67 -13.80
N ARG A 243 -4.99 -7.74 -12.55
CA ARG A 243 -5.29 -8.87 -11.67
C ARG A 243 -6.05 -8.37 -10.45
N HIS A 244 -7.20 -8.94 -10.15
CA HIS A 244 -7.98 -8.58 -8.96
C HIS A 244 -8.09 -9.76 -8.00
N LEU A 245 -7.78 -9.51 -6.73
CA LEU A 245 -7.97 -10.44 -5.63
C LEU A 245 -8.95 -9.84 -4.63
N HIS A 246 -9.94 -10.62 -4.23
CA HIS A 246 -10.92 -10.21 -3.23
C HIS A 246 -10.92 -11.20 -2.07
N PHE A 247 -10.67 -10.71 -0.86
CA PHE A 247 -10.70 -11.49 0.37
C PHE A 247 -11.95 -11.10 1.19
N PRO A 248 -13.07 -11.82 1.05
CA PRO A 248 -14.38 -11.36 1.51
C PRO A 248 -14.49 -11.24 3.04
N ASP A 249 -13.73 -12.05 3.78
CA ASP A 249 -13.85 -12.12 5.24
C ASP A 249 -12.78 -11.29 5.98
N LEU A 250 -11.84 -10.69 5.24
CA LEU A 250 -10.74 -9.95 5.84
C LEU A 250 -11.08 -8.47 6.02
N PRO A 251 -10.61 -7.85 7.13
CA PRO A 251 -10.75 -6.42 7.36
C PRO A 251 -9.67 -5.61 6.63
N HIS A 252 -9.77 -4.28 6.71
CA HIS A 252 -8.67 -3.38 6.34
C HIS A 252 -7.38 -3.72 7.10
N ASP A 253 -6.22 -3.38 6.51
CA ASP A 253 -4.88 -3.63 7.07
C ASP A 253 -4.52 -5.11 7.33
N PHE A 254 -5.28 -6.08 6.79
CA PHE A 254 -5.09 -7.49 7.15
C PHE A 254 -3.67 -8.04 6.94
N CYS A 255 -2.89 -7.49 6.00
CA CYS A 255 -1.49 -7.90 5.81
C CYS A 255 -0.66 -7.71 7.09
N LEU A 256 -0.98 -6.70 7.90
CA LEU A 256 -0.35 -6.42 9.19
C LEU A 256 -0.81 -7.38 10.29
N TYR A 257 -1.73 -8.31 10.03
CA TYR A 257 -2.21 -9.29 11.01
C TYR A 257 -1.75 -10.72 10.70
N ALA A 258 -1.01 -10.91 9.60
CA ALA A 258 -0.62 -12.22 9.07
C ALA A 258 0.23 -13.07 10.05
N GLY A 259 0.92 -12.44 11.00
CA GLY A 259 1.64 -13.18 12.04
C GLY A 259 0.71 -13.95 12.98
N LYS A 260 -0.47 -13.39 13.31
CA LYS A 260 -1.38 -13.96 14.32
C LYS A 260 -2.71 -14.49 13.76
N VAL A 261 -3.14 -14.03 12.59
CA VAL A 261 -4.42 -14.41 11.98
C VAL A 261 -4.16 -15.33 10.79
N ALA A 262 -4.61 -16.59 10.87
CA ALA A 262 -4.35 -17.60 9.85
C ALA A 262 -4.89 -17.19 8.47
N SER A 263 -6.13 -16.69 8.38
CA SER A 263 -6.71 -16.25 7.12
C SER A 263 -5.96 -15.07 6.49
N ALA A 264 -5.42 -14.16 7.30
CA ALA A 264 -4.56 -13.08 6.81
C ALA A 264 -3.21 -13.61 6.30
N ARG A 265 -2.64 -14.62 6.95
CA ARG A 265 -1.42 -15.29 6.51
C ARG A 265 -1.59 -15.98 5.16
N ASP A 266 -2.70 -16.69 4.99
CA ASP A 266 -3.05 -17.37 3.74
C ASP A 266 -3.25 -16.35 2.61
N ALA A 267 -3.94 -15.24 2.91
CA ALA A 267 -4.09 -14.14 1.96
C ALA A 267 -2.75 -13.51 1.56
N VAL A 268 -1.84 -13.24 2.50
CA VAL A 268 -0.49 -12.73 2.18
C VAL A 268 0.29 -13.71 1.32
N ALA A 269 0.20 -15.02 1.58
CA ALA A 269 0.85 -16.03 0.75
C ALA A 269 0.26 -16.05 -0.68
N GLU A 270 -1.06 -15.90 -0.81
CA GLU A 270 -1.71 -15.80 -2.12
C GLU A 270 -1.36 -14.51 -2.86
N ILE A 271 -1.31 -13.37 -2.16
CA ILE A 271 -0.88 -12.08 -2.72
C ILE A 271 0.54 -12.21 -3.26
N ALA A 272 1.49 -12.70 -2.47
CA ALA A 272 2.87 -12.88 -2.92
C ALA A 272 2.96 -13.78 -4.16
N ARG A 273 2.18 -14.87 -4.20
CA ARG A 273 2.16 -15.81 -5.31
C ARG A 273 1.57 -15.22 -6.61
N THR A 274 0.59 -14.33 -6.50
CA THR A 274 -0.27 -13.99 -7.65
C THR A 274 -0.27 -12.52 -8.02
N ALA A 275 -0.17 -11.61 -7.06
CA ALA A 275 -0.13 -10.17 -7.32
C ALA A 275 1.24 -9.72 -7.85
N PHE A 276 2.29 -10.54 -7.66
CA PHE A 276 3.66 -10.32 -8.11
C PHE A 276 4.09 -11.40 -9.12
N PRO A 277 3.41 -11.52 -10.28
CA PRO A 277 3.69 -12.59 -11.22
C PRO A 277 5.15 -12.54 -11.71
N PRO A 278 5.78 -13.72 -11.92
CA PRO A 278 7.08 -13.79 -12.56
C PRO A 278 7.00 -13.21 -13.98
N GLU A 279 8.16 -12.90 -14.55
CA GLU A 279 8.24 -12.36 -15.90
C GLU A 279 7.55 -13.27 -16.91
N GLY A 280 6.65 -12.71 -17.73
CA GLY A 280 5.93 -13.44 -18.78
C GLY A 280 4.66 -14.20 -18.35
N ALA A 281 4.33 -14.25 -17.05
CA ALA A 281 3.04 -14.78 -16.61
C ALA A 281 1.93 -13.73 -16.86
N ARG A 282 1.07 -14.02 -17.84
CA ARG A 282 -0.20 -13.30 -18.06
C ARG A 282 -1.25 -13.82 -17.08
#